data_AF-W7Q8L1-F1
#
_entry.id   AF-W7Q8L1-F1
#
_cell.length_a   1.000
_cell.length_b   1.000
_cell.length_c   1.000
_cell.angle_alpha   90.00
_cell.angle_beta   90.00
_cell.angle_gamma   90.00
#
_symmetry.space_group_name_H-M   'P 1'
#
loop_
_entity.id
_entity.type
_entity.pdbx_description
1 polymer ?
#
loop_
_entity_poly.entity_id
_entity_poly.type
_entity_poly.pdbx_seq_one_letter_code
_entity_poly.pdbx_strand_id
1 'polypeptide(L)'
;MIKLAEKQLNHQFWQLDGDLTRDSDLSIIPEAPCNQGCVIDVSLAEVGKIDTAGLAYLIKFKEYFAARDIQVNFIHTDANLKKLAELYGVAEIVGIQE
;
A
#
# COMPACT_ATOMS: atom_id res chain seq x y z
N MET A 1 16.85 0.69 5.37
CA MET A 1 16.22 1.95 5.83
C MET A 1 15.32 2.40 4.70
N ILE A 2 14.08 1.91 4.67
CA ILE A 2 13.12 2.33 3.65
C ILE A 2 12.63 3.69 4.09
N LYS A 3 13.23 4.72 3.51
CA LYS A 3 12.55 6.00 3.45
C LYS A 3 11.42 5.77 2.46
N LEU A 4 10.21 5.68 2.98
CA LEU A 4 9.05 6.14 2.22
C LEU A 4 9.38 7.58 1.84
N ALA A 5 9.92 7.77 0.64
CA ALA A 5 10.03 9.08 0.05
C ALA A 5 8.63 9.41 -0.44
N GLU A 6 7.79 9.89 0.49
CA GLU A 6 6.48 10.40 0.13
C GLU A 6 6.71 11.61 -0.77
N LYS A 7 6.54 11.42 -2.08
CA LYS A 7 6.39 12.53 -3.00
C LYS A 7 4.92 12.86 -3.03
N GLN A 8 4.49 13.67 -2.07
CA GLN A 8 3.15 14.25 -2.09
C GLN A 8 3.05 15.14 -3.33
N LEU A 9 2.59 14.58 -4.44
CA LEU A 9 2.32 15.34 -5.66
C LEU A 9 1.10 16.27 -5.40
N ASN A 10 0.19 15.84 -4.51
CA ASN A 10 -1.03 16.52 -4.02
C ASN A 10 -1.59 15.77 -2.77
N HIS A 11 -2.57 16.36 -2.05
CA HIS A 11 -3.10 15.82 -0.76
C HIS A 11 -3.67 14.38 -0.78
N GLN A 12 -3.85 13.77 -1.95
CA GLN A 12 -4.52 12.48 -2.11
C GLN A 12 -3.70 11.47 -2.91
N PHE A 13 -2.46 11.80 -3.28
CA PHE A 13 -1.61 10.92 -4.09
C PHE A 13 -0.28 10.67 -3.37
N TRP A 14 -0.03 9.39 -3.07
CA TRP A 14 1.16 8.89 -2.44
C TRP A 14 1.92 7.96 -3.38
N GLN A 15 3.24 7.90 -3.24
CA GLN A 15 4.11 6.97 -3.95
C GLN A 15 4.87 6.16 -2.89
N LEU A 16 4.82 4.82 -2.99
CA LEU A 16 5.76 3.96 -2.27
C LEU A 16 6.94 3.64 -3.17
N ASP A 17 8.15 3.64 -2.61
CA ASP A 17 9.39 3.38 -3.33
C ASP A 17 10.18 2.25 -2.63
N GLY A 18 10.86 1.41 -3.40
CA GLY A 18 11.75 0.35 -2.91
C GLY A 18 11.09 -1.03 -2.82
N ASP A 19 11.66 -1.94 -2.03
CA ASP A 19 11.13 -3.30 -1.90
C ASP A 19 10.23 -3.45 -0.66
N LEU A 20 9.14 -4.20 -0.79
CA LEU A 20 8.26 -4.60 0.33
C LEU A 20 8.43 -6.10 0.58
N THR A 21 9.47 -6.46 1.32
CA THR A 21 9.82 -7.86 1.60
C THR A 21 10.01 -8.09 3.10
N ARG A 22 10.23 -9.34 3.52
CA ARG A 22 10.55 -9.64 4.93
C ARG A 22 11.78 -8.88 5.47
N ASP A 23 12.71 -8.50 4.59
CA ASP A 23 13.97 -7.83 4.94
C ASP A 23 13.81 -6.29 4.96
N SER A 24 12.64 -5.81 4.55
CA SER A 24 12.23 -4.42 4.57
C SER A 24 11.77 -3.98 5.96
N ASP A 25 11.93 -2.70 6.30
CA ASP A 25 11.29 -2.15 7.49
C ASP A 25 9.83 -1.82 7.19
N LEU A 26 8.94 -2.74 7.58
CA LEU A 26 7.49 -2.66 7.37
C LEU A 26 6.74 -2.29 8.67
N SER A 27 7.44 -1.70 9.64
CA SER A 27 6.85 -1.37 10.95
C SER A 27 6.06 -0.06 10.94
N ILE A 28 6.42 0.86 10.05
CA ILE A 28 5.92 2.25 10.01
C ILE A 28 4.81 2.39 8.97
N ILE A 29 3.71 3.04 9.35
CA ILE A 29 2.68 3.55 8.44
C ILE A 29 2.68 5.08 8.58
N PRO A 30 2.77 5.85 7.49
CA PRO A 30 2.81 7.31 7.55
C PRO A 30 1.49 7.88 8.10
N GLU A 31 1.55 9.12 8.59
CA GLU A 31 0.33 9.84 8.97
C GLU A 31 -0.49 10.21 7.73
N ALA A 32 -1.81 10.12 7.83
CA ALA A 32 -2.69 10.55 6.75
C ALA A 32 -2.56 12.07 6.51
N PRO A 33 -2.75 12.55 5.28
CA PRO A 33 -2.79 13.98 4.97
C PRO A 33 -4.13 14.62 5.40
N CYS A 34 -5.05 13.83 5.93
CA CYS A 34 -6.42 14.16 6.28
C CYS A 34 -6.85 13.35 7.51
N ASN A 35 -7.79 13.89 8.30
CA ASN A 35 -8.19 13.27 9.55
C ASN A 35 -9.35 12.26 9.41
N GLN A 36 -10.22 12.40 8.39
CA GLN A 36 -11.36 11.51 8.10
C GLN A 36 -11.98 11.82 6.72
N GLY A 37 -12.73 10.89 6.16
CA GLY A 37 -13.61 11.07 5.00
C GLY A 37 -12.90 11.35 3.67
N CYS A 38 -11.64 10.94 3.55
CA CYS A 38 -10.81 11.17 2.38
C CYS A 38 -10.41 9.87 1.69
N VAL A 39 -10.00 10.00 0.42
CA VAL A 39 -9.47 8.91 -0.39
C VAL A 39 -8.01 9.23 -0.71
N ILE A 40 -7.14 8.23 -0.55
CA ILE A 40 -5.71 8.30 -0.85
C ILE A 40 -5.40 7.24 -1.90
N ASP A 41 -4.88 7.68 -3.04
CA ASP A 41 -4.34 6.80 -4.06
C ASP A 41 -2.83 6.60 -3.80
N VAL A 42 -2.44 5.36 -3.62
CA VAL A 42 -1.07 4.95 -3.30
C VAL A 42 -0.49 4.20 -4.50
N SER A 43 0.44 4.85 -5.19
CA SER A 43 1.15 4.28 -6.33
C SER A 43 2.24 3.31 -5.90
N LEU A 44 2.24 2.13 -6.52
CA LEU A 44 3.25 1.09 -6.36
C LEU A 44 4.25 1.03 -7.54
N ALA A 45 4.24 2.03 -8.43
CA ALA A 45 5.02 2.01 -9.67
C ALA A 45 6.54 1.83 -9.45
N GLU A 46 7.07 2.38 -8.36
CA GLU A 46 8.49 2.33 -7.99
C GLU A 46 8.77 1.27 -6.90
N VAL A 47 7.79 0.40 -6.64
CA VAL A 47 7.99 -0.75 -5.77
C VAL A 47 8.59 -1.89 -6.58
N GLY A 48 9.77 -2.35 -6.18
CA GLY A 48 10.50 -3.39 -6.90
C GLY A 48 9.92 -4.78 -6.67
N LYS A 49 10.21 -5.35 -5.51
CA LYS A 49 9.76 -6.70 -5.13
C LYS A 49 8.77 -6.65 -3.97
N ILE A 50 7.71 -7.45 -4.09
CA ILE A 50 6.74 -7.68 -3.02
C ILE A 50 6.67 -9.17 -2.70
N ASP A 51 6.89 -9.54 -1.44
CA ASP A 51 6.66 -10.91 -0.94
C ASP A 51 5.43 -10.96 -0.01
N THR A 52 5.24 -12.08 0.68
CA THR A 52 4.11 -12.27 1.59
C THR A 52 4.12 -11.30 2.78
N ALA A 53 5.30 -10.88 3.26
CA ALA A 53 5.39 -9.89 4.32
C ALA A 53 5.00 -8.50 3.80
N GLY A 54 5.42 -8.15 2.58
CA GLY A 54 4.96 -6.94 1.90
C GLY A 54 3.46 -6.93 1.67
N LEU A 55 2.87 -8.04 1.22
CA LEU A 55 1.42 -8.16 1.05
C LEU A 55 0.68 -7.99 2.38
N ALA A 56 1.15 -8.62 3.45
CA ALA A 56 0.59 -8.45 4.79
C ALA A 56 0.69 -7.00 5.28
N TYR A 57 1.78 -6.31 4.95
CA TYR A 57 1.94 -4.88 5.21
C TYR A 57 0.90 -4.04 4.45
N LEU A 58 0.64 -4.30 3.16
CA LEU A 58 -0.39 -3.57 2.39
C LEU A 58 -1.80 -3.76 2.99
N ILE A 59 -2.12 -4.95 3.49
CA ILE A 59 -3.37 -5.22 4.20
C ILE A 59 -3.43 -4.36 5.47
N LYS A 60 -2.40 -4.45 6.33
CA LYS A 60 -2.30 -3.66 7.56
C LYS A 60 -2.40 -2.16 7.29
N PHE A 61 -1.78 -1.69 6.21
CA PHE A 61 -1.81 -0.30 5.76
C PHE A 61 -3.25 0.13 5.50
N LYS A 62 -4.00 -0.65 4.71
CA LYS A 62 -5.39 -0.34 4.37
C LYS A 62 -6.30 -0.38 5.60
N GLU A 63 -6.13 -1.37 6.48
CA GLU A 63 -6.89 -1.47 7.74
C GLU A 63 -6.62 -0.28 8.68
N TYR A 64 -5.36 0.16 8.77
CA TYR A 64 -4.96 1.29 9.61
C TYR A 64 -5.69 2.60 9.22
N PHE A 65 -5.82 2.86 7.92
CA PHE A 65 -6.54 4.03 7.41
C PHE A 65 -8.06 3.84 7.43
N ALA A 66 -8.56 2.64 7.13
CA ALA A 66 -9.99 2.34 7.20
C ALA A 66 -10.56 2.56 8.61
N ALA A 67 -9.79 2.24 9.66
CA ALA A 67 -10.16 2.51 11.06
C ALA A 67 -10.36 4.00 11.38
N ARG A 68 -9.97 4.91 10.47
CA ARG A 68 -10.11 6.37 10.57
C ARG A 68 -11.04 6.96 9.51
N ASP A 69 -11.86 6.11 8.86
CA ASP A 69 -12.72 6.52 7.75
C ASP A 69 -11.92 7.12 6.57
N ILE A 70 -10.74 6.58 6.30
CA ILE A 70 -9.88 6.96 5.18
C ILE A 70 -9.76 5.77 4.24
N GLN A 71 -10.16 5.97 2.98
CA GLN A 71 -10.05 4.94 1.96
C GLN A 71 -8.66 4.99 1.30
N VAL A 72 -8.04 3.83 1.14
CA VAL A 72 -6.78 3.68 0.39
C VAL A 72 -7.03 2.83 -0.86
N ASN A 73 -6.61 3.34 -2.01
CA ASN A 73 -6.57 2.59 -3.26
C ASN A 73 -5.12 2.38 -3.67
N PHE A 74 -4.71 1.13 -3.90
CA PHE A 74 -3.41 0.85 -4.49
C PHE A 74 -3.51 0.90 -6.01
N ILE A 75 -2.69 1.75 -6.64
CA ILE A 75 -2.64 1.93 -8.09
C ILE A 75 -1.26 1.58 -8.64
N HIS A 76 -1.17 1.41 -9.97
CA HIS A 76 0.05 0.95 -10.64
C HIS A 76 0.60 -0.37 -10.07
N THR A 77 -0.29 -1.27 -9.70
CA THR A 77 0.07 -2.60 -9.20
C THR A 77 0.53 -3.50 -10.36
N ASP A 78 1.50 -4.37 -10.09
CA ASP A 78 1.99 -5.32 -11.09
C ASP A 78 1.18 -6.64 -11.09
N ALA A 79 1.35 -7.44 -12.14
CA ALA A 79 0.65 -8.72 -12.28
C ALA A 79 1.07 -9.76 -11.23
N ASN A 80 2.28 -9.64 -10.67
CA ASN A 80 2.77 -10.60 -9.68
C ASN A 80 2.10 -10.37 -8.32
N LEU A 81 1.94 -9.13 -7.90
CA LEU A 81 1.21 -8.75 -6.70
C LEU A 81 -0.24 -9.21 -6.77
N LYS A 82 -0.90 -9.03 -7.92
CA LYS A 82 -2.26 -9.53 -8.15
C LYS A 82 -2.35 -11.04 -7.92
N LYS A 83 -1.51 -11.81 -8.61
CA LYS A 83 -1.44 -13.28 -8.44
C LYS A 83 -1.13 -13.69 -7.01
N LEU A 84 -0.26 -12.96 -6.32
CA LEU A 84 0.08 -13.22 -4.93
C LEU A 84 -1.16 -13.00 -4.04
N ALA A 85 -1.87 -11.89 -4.21
CA ALA A 85 -3.08 -11.60 -3.44
C ALA A 85 -4.21 -12.60 -3.71
N GLU A 86 -4.38 -13.05 -4.95
CA GLU A 86 -5.32 -14.11 -5.33
C GLU A 86 -4.95 -15.46 -4.70
N LEU A 87 -3.67 -15.84 -4.77
CA LEU A 87 -3.16 -17.09 -4.21
C LEU A 87 -3.45 -17.20 -2.71
N TYR A 88 -3.37 -16.09 -1.98
CA TYR A 88 -3.68 -16.03 -0.56
C TYR A 88 -5.13 -15.68 -0.24
N GLY A 89 -5.99 -15.47 -1.24
CA GLY A 89 -7.40 -15.16 -1.04
C GLY A 89 -7.68 -13.78 -0.43
N VAL A 90 -6.77 -12.82 -0.64
CA VAL A 90 -6.83 -11.46 -0.04
C VAL A 90 -6.97 -10.34 -1.08
N ALA A 91 -7.14 -10.68 -2.37
CA ALA A 91 -7.24 -9.71 -3.46
C ALA A 91 -8.33 -8.64 -3.24
N GLU A 92 -9.51 -9.03 -2.73
CA GLU A 92 -10.60 -8.11 -2.39
C GLU A 92 -10.25 -7.20 -1.21
N ILE A 93 -9.64 -7.76 -0.16
CA ILE A 93 -9.21 -7.01 1.03
C ILE A 93 -8.24 -5.90 0.61
N VAL A 94 -7.21 -6.25 -0.17
CA VAL A 94 -6.22 -5.28 -0.65
C VAL A 94 -6.83 -4.35 -1.71
N GLY A 95 -7.86 -4.80 -2.43
CA GLY A 95 -8.53 -4.02 -3.49
C GLY A 95 -7.75 -4.03 -4.79
N ILE A 96 -7.09 -5.15 -5.10
CA ILE A 96 -6.32 -5.33 -6.33
C ILE A 96 -6.97 -6.47 -7.11
N GLN A 97 -7.97 -6.12 -7.92
CA GLN A 97 -8.72 -7.05 -8.78
C GLN A 97 -8.45 -6.71 -10.27
N GLU A 98 -8.99 -7.50 -11.19
CA GLU A 98 -8.89 -7.27 -12.64
C GLU A 98 -9.60 -5.99 -13.09
#